data_AF-A0A7K2KSW8-F1
#
_entry.id   AF-A0A7K2KSW8-F1
#
_cell.length_a   1.000
_cell.length_b   1.000
_cell.length_c   1.000
_cell.angle_alpha   90.00
_cell.angle_beta   90.00
_cell.angle_gamma   90.00
#
_symmetry.space_group_name_H-M   'P 1'
#
loop_
_entity.id
_entity.type
_entity.pdbx_description
1 polymer ?
#
loop_
_entity_poly.entity_id
_entity_poly.type
_entity_poly.pdbx_seq_one_letter_code
_entity_poly.pdbx_strand_id
1 'polypeptide(L)'
;MSEAEPMVQGRASGQGRVYQAQRDQYVTEHHHHYPEGEGPSLFGAPEGRAAVPAPRGGLGVDRTAPDSVRTPLVGRTPLVLRDRRELLPVLLSAAGDETGNIHVLHGLGGCGKTSLAQAVFNEVTGGSRRLGLWVNASERATLRAGMLAVAADRGAEAGELAAAHGGQRASADLVWNYLHASSEPWLLVLDNADDPEVLGDGGWLRRSPRGTVLVTTRQAGSPVWNGARLHHLGVLPVEDAALVLRDLAPEAGSVEDAETVARRLDCLPL
;
A
#
# COMPACT_ATOMS: atom_id res chain seq x y z
N MET A 1 31.90 20.61 -31.04
CA MET A 1 31.20 19.41 -31.53
C MET A 1 30.28 18.98 -30.40
N SER A 2 28.97 19.12 -30.61
CA SER A 2 27.92 18.90 -29.61
C SER A 2 27.16 17.65 -30.02
N GLU A 3 27.21 16.59 -29.22
CA GLU A 3 26.40 15.39 -29.44
C GLU A 3 25.03 15.60 -28.77
N ALA A 4 23.97 15.54 -29.59
CA ALA A 4 22.59 15.56 -29.15
C ALA A 4 22.16 14.12 -28.81
N GLU A 5 21.62 13.91 -27.61
CA GLU A 5 20.99 12.64 -27.24
C GLU A 5 19.74 12.38 -28.10
N PRO A 6 19.48 11.13 -28.54
CA PRO A 6 18.31 10.82 -29.34
C PRO A 6 17.05 10.84 -28.45
N MET A 7 16.25 11.89 -28.60
CA MET A 7 14.92 11.98 -28.00
C MET A 7 13.98 10.99 -28.69
N VAL A 8 13.66 9.87 -28.04
CA VAL A 8 12.66 8.90 -28.52
C VAL A 8 11.28 9.55 -28.40
N GLN A 9 10.79 10.11 -29.50
CA GLN A 9 9.40 10.57 -29.62
C GLN A 9 8.54 9.45 -30.20
N GLY A 10 7.91 8.67 -29.33
CA GLY A 10 6.84 7.75 -29.72
C GLY A 10 5.56 8.52 -30.01
N ARG A 11 5.05 8.45 -31.25
CA ARG A 11 3.69 8.90 -31.60
C ARG A 11 2.78 7.68 -31.69
N ALA A 12 1.77 7.63 -30.83
CA ALA A 12 0.66 6.69 -30.93
C ALA A 12 -0.55 7.41 -31.54
N SER A 13 -1.16 6.85 -32.58
CA SER A 13 -2.44 7.32 -33.13
C SER A 13 -3.51 6.27 -32.86
N GLY A 14 -4.61 6.67 -32.22
CA GLY A 14 -5.78 5.82 -31.94
C GLY A 14 -6.09 5.66 -30.45
N GLN A 15 -7.18 4.94 -30.16
CA GLN A 15 -7.52 4.49 -28.81
C GLN A 15 -6.54 3.38 -28.40
N GLY A 16 -5.50 3.75 -27.65
CA GLY A 16 -4.41 2.85 -27.30
C GLY A 16 -4.04 2.94 -25.83
N ARG A 17 -3.85 1.78 -25.21
CA ARG A 17 -3.24 1.67 -23.87
C ARG A 17 -1.74 1.91 -24.01
N VAL A 18 -1.22 2.93 -23.33
CA VAL A 18 0.21 3.20 -23.31
C VAL A 18 0.75 2.77 -21.95
N TYR A 19 1.62 1.77 -21.99
CA TYR A 19 2.36 1.30 -20.81
C TYR A 19 3.67 2.07 -20.75
N GLN A 20 3.83 2.90 -19.72
CA GLN A 20 5.10 3.58 -19.46
C GLN A 20 5.68 3.03 -18.17
N ALA A 21 6.84 2.39 -18.27
CA ALA A 21 7.60 1.91 -17.14
C ALA A 21 8.77 2.88 -16.89
N GLN A 22 8.83 3.47 -15.69
CA GLN A 22 10.04 4.11 -15.18
C GLN A 22 10.60 3.24 -14.05
N ARG A 23 11.57 2.38 -14.42
CA ARG A 23 12.25 1.40 -13.55
C ARG A 23 11.34 0.28 -13.02
N ASP A 24 11.99 -0.82 -12.62
CA ASP A 24 11.42 -2.17 -12.44
C ASP A 24 10.40 -2.34 -11.29
N GLN A 25 9.84 -1.26 -10.74
CA GLN A 25 8.95 -1.33 -9.58
C GLN A 25 7.63 -0.56 -9.74
N TYR A 26 7.38 0.12 -10.87
CA TYR A 26 6.15 0.88 -11.06
C TYR A 26 5.63 0.80 -12.51
N VAL A 27 4.40 0.30 -12.68
CA VAL A 27 3.61 0.46 -13.91
C VAL A 27 2.49 1.45 -13.61
N THR A 28 2.55 2.63 -14.22
CA THR A 28 1.46 3.61 -14.14
C THR A 28 0.57 3.45 -15.36
N GLU A 29 -0.72 3.18 -15.14
CA GLU A 29 -1.71 3.04 -16.20
C GLU A 29 -2.28 4.41 -16.57
N HIS A 30 -1.97 4.88 -17.79
CA HIS A 30 -2.51 6.13 -18.31
C HIS A 30 -3.63 5.85 -19.32
N HIS A 31 -4.86 6.18 -18.94
CA HIS A 31 -6.01 6.18 -19.85
C HIS A 31 -6.02 7.49 -20.63
N HIS A 32 -5.73 7.44 -21.93
CA HIS A 32 -5.83 8.62 -22.80
C HIS A 32 -7.13 8.55 -23.61
N HIS A 33 -8.14 9.29 -23.14
CA HIS A 33 -9.31 9.60 -23.93
C HIS A 33 -8.98 10.78 -24.85
N TYR A 34 -8.65 10.47 -26.12
CA TYR A 34 -8.73 11.49 -27.15
C TYR A 34 -10.20 11.72 -27.50
N PRO A 35 -10.70 12.97 -27.50
CA PRO A 35 -12.03 13.26 -28.03
C PRO A 35 -12.05 12.87 -29.51
N GLU A 36 -13.03 12.06 -29.89
CA GLU A 36 -13.25 11.72 -31.30
C GLU A 36 -13.70 12.98 -32.06
N GLY A 37 -12.88 13.37 -33.05
CA GLY A 37 -13.34 14.12 -34.21
C GLY A 37 -13.10 15.63 -34.18
N GLU A 38 -11.98 16.04 -34.75
CA GLU A 38 -11.94 17.19 -35.67
C GLU A 38 -10.76 17.01 -36.64
N GLY A 39 -10.99 16.19 -37.66
CA GLY A 39 -10.17 16.11 -38.86
C GLY A 39 -11.10 16.19 -40.08
N PRO A 40 -10.73 16.89 -41.16
CA PRO A 40 -11.63 17.17 -42.27
C PRO A 40 -11.96 15.89 -43.07
N SER A 41 -13.22 15.48 -43.08
CA SER A 41 -13.70 14.31 -43.84
C SER A 41 -13.81 14.63 -45.34
N LEU A 42 -13.22 13.75 -46.16
CA LEU A 42 -13.14 13.84 -47.63
C LEU A 42 -14.26 13.08 -48.37
N PHE A 43 -15.28 12.53 -47.70
CA PHE A 43 -16.37 11.80 -48.37
C PHE A 43 -17.72 12.02 -47.67
N GLY A 44 -18.78 12.09 -48.50
CA GLY A 44 -20.06 12.74 -48.23
C GLY A 44 -21.02 12.05 -47.25
N ALA A 45 -22.04 12.82 -46.86
CA ALA A 45 -23.11 12.45 -45.93
C ALA A 45 -24.07 11.38 -46.50
N PRO A 46 -24.84 10.71 -45.61
CA PRO A 46 -26.28 10.72 -45.79
C PRO A 46 -27.08 10.99 -44.50
N GLU A 47 -28.29 11.46 -44.73
CA GLU A 47 -29.27 11.99 -43.78
C GLU A 47 -30.01 10.91 -42.97
N GLY A 48 -30.47 11.29 -41.77
CA GLY A 48 -31.80 10.89 -41.28
C GLY A 48 -31.89 9.80 -40.20
N ARG A 49 -31.66 10.15 -38.92
CA ARG A 49 -32.46 9.62 -37.80
C ARG A 49 -32.36 10.51 -36.56
N ALA A 50 -33.51 10.86 -35.99
CA ALA A 50 -33.67 11.79 -34.87
C ALA A 50 -33.77 11.10 -33.49
N ALA A 51 -33.48 11.90 -32.45
CA ALA A 51 -33.70 11.75 -30.99
C ALA A 51 -32.67 10.89 -30.22
N VAL A 52 -32.09 11.28 -29.07
CA VAL A 52 -32.57 12.00 -27.86
C VAL A 52 -31.37 12.71 -27.16
N PRO A 53 -31.50 13.87 -26.47
CA PRO A 53 -30.35 14.51 -25.81
C PRO A 53 -30.09 13.92 -24.40
N ALA A 54 -28.84 13.52 -24.13
CA ALA A 54 -28.35 13.16 -22.79
C ALA A 54 -27.83 14.41 -22.04
N PRO A 55 -27.91 14.44 -20.70
CA PRO A 55 -27.71 15.67 -19.93
C PRO A 55 -26.23 16.07 -19.89
N ARG A 56 -26.00 17.38 -20.00
CA ARG A 56 -24.73 18.04 -19.68
C ARG A 56 -24.60 18.17 -18.16
N GLY A 57 -23.46 17.75 -17.61
CA GLY A 57 -23.02 18.20 -16.28
C GLY A 57 -22.23 17.14 -15.52
N GLY A 58 -20.98 17.47 -15.17
CA GLY A 58 -20.18 16.69 -14.23
C GLY A 58 -18.69 16.90 -14.40
N LEU A 59 -18.15 17.94 -13.75
CA LEU A 59 -16.72 18.18 -13.57
C LEU A 59 -16.03 16.89 -13.11
N GLY A 60 -15.13 16.37 -13.95
CA GLY A 60 -14.25 15.26 -13.60
C GLY A 60 -13.28 15.70 -12.51
N VAL A 61 -13.66 15.46 -11.25
CA VAL A 61 -12.68 15.35 -10.18
C VAL A 61 -12.08 13.96 -10.33
N ASP A 62 -10.83 13.91 -10.76
CA ASP A 62 -9.99 12.72 -10.72
C ASP A 62 -9.86 12.27 -9.25
N ARG A 63 -10.82 11.46 -8.79
CA ARG A 63 -10.80 10.86 -7.46
C ARG A 63 -9.88 9.64 -7.57
N THR A 64 -8.57 9.89 -7.42
CA THR A 64 -7.61 8.83 -7.10
C THR A 64 -8.16 8.04 -5.91
N ALA A 65 -8.59 6.80 -6.16
CA ALA A 65 -9.09 5.93 -5.12
C ALA A 65 -7.95 5.68 -4.09
N PRO A 66 -8.26 5.47 -2.81
CA PRO A 66 -7.24 5.18 -1.80
C PRO A 66 -6.56 3.84 -2.08
N ASP A 67 -5.23 3.81 -2.03
CA ASP A 67 -4.39 2.65 -2.37
C ASP A 67 -4.46 1.46 -1.38
N SER A 68 -5.35 1.48 -0.36
CA SER A 68 -6.16 0.33 0.11
C SER A 68 -6.84 0.63 1.46
N VAL A 69 -7.84 -0.19 1.81
CA VAL A 69 -8.55 -0.23 3.10
C VAL A 69 -8.90 -1.66 3.56
N ARG A 70 -8.91 -2.69 2.69
CA ARG A 70 -9.26 -4.07 3.10
C ARG A 70 -8.52 -5.21 2.39
N THR A 71 -7.52 -4.93 1.54
CA THR A 71 -6.58 -5.96 1.06
C THR A 71 -5.20 -5.36 0.79
N PRO A 72 -4.11 -5.96 1.26
CA PRO A 72 -2.77 -5.44 0.99
C PRO A 72 -2.48 -5.43 -0.53
N LEU A 73 -2.22 -4.27 -1.16
CA LEU A 73 -1.79 -4.17 -2.56
C LEU A 73 -0.30 -4.52 -2.74
N VAL A 74 0.21 -5.42 -1.91
CA VAL A 74 1.60 -5.86 -1.95
C VAL A 74 1.70 -7.06 -2.88
N GLY A 75 2.84 -7.21 -3.57
CA GLY A 75 3.15 -8.39 -4.39
C GLY A 75 2.98 -9.73 -3.64
N ARG A 76 3.11 -10.85 -4.37
CA ARG A 76 2.80 -12.21 -3.88
C ARG A 76 3.31 -12.42 -2.44
N THR A 77 2.38 -12.71 -1.52
CA THR A 77 2.72 -13.14 -0.16
C THR A 77 3.68 -14.32 -0.25
N PRO A 78 4.85 -14.29 0.43
CA PRO A 78 5.71 -15.45 0.49
C PRO A 78 4.94 -16.64 1.07
N LEU A 79 4.99 -17.78 0.37
CA LEU A 79 4.34 -19.01 0.80
C LEU A 79 4.86 -19.47 2.18
N VAL A 80 6.11 -19.14 2.50
CA VAL A 80 6.74 -19.44 3.79
C VAL A 80 7.60 -18.27 4.25
N LEU A 81 7.33 -17.76 5.45
CA LEU A 81 8.22 -16.82 6.14
C LEU A 81 9.37 -17.60 6.80
N ARG A 82 10.52 -17.68 6.11
CA ARG A 82 11.77 -18.24 6.64
C ARG A 82 12.38 -17.30 7.69
N ASP A 83 13.07 -17.82 8.71
CA ASP A 83 13.67 -17.10 9.86
C ASP A 83 12.74 -16.20 10.73
N ARG A 84 11.52 -15.90 10.29
CA ARG A 84 10.60 -14.96 10.99
C ARG A 84 9.53 -15.67 11.83
N ARG A 85 9.73 -16.96 12.10
CA ARG A 85 8.78 -17.83 12.80
C ARG A 85 8.62 -17.51 14.28
N GLU A 86 9.59 -16.85 14.90
CA GLU A 86 9.51 -16.47 16.31
C GLU A 86 8.75 -15.14 16.51
N LEU A 87 8.88 -14.21 15.55
CA LEU A 87 8.19 -12.92 15.62
C LEU A 87 6.70 -13.03 15.26
N LEU A 88 6.34 -13.92 14.34
CA LEU A 88 4.95 -14.08 13.92
C LEU A 88 4.02 -14.42 15.12
N PRO A 89 4.28 -15.45 15.96
CA PRO A 89 3.47 -15.74 17.15
C PRO A 89 3.38 -14.57 18.14
N VAL A 90 4.46 -13.81 18.32
CA VAL A 90 4.47 -12.63 19.20
C VAL A 90 3.52 -11.56 18.68
N LEU A 91 3.56 -11.27 17.37
CA LEU A 91 2.69 -10.30 16.73
C LEU A 91 1.23 -10.78 16.68
N LEU A 92 0.99 -12.07 16.45
CA LEU A 92 -0.36 -12.66 16.50
C LEU A 92 -0.95 -12.58 17.91
N SER A 93 -0.17 -12.89 18.94
CA SER A 93 -0.60 -12.76 20.33
C SER A 93 -0.91 -11.30 20.67
N ALA A 94 -0.07 -10.36 20.25
CA ALA A 94 -0.31 -8.94 20.47
C ALA A 94 -1.51 -8.39 19.69
N ALA A 95 -1.71 -8.86 18.46
CA ALA A 95 -2.90 -8.54 17.68
C ALA A 95 -4.17 -9.12 18.33
N GLY A 96 -4.05 -10.20 19.10
CA GLY A 96 -5.13 -10.83 19.87
C GLY A 96 -5.40 -10.22 21.25
N ASP A 97 -4.52 -9.36 21.75
CA ASP A 97 -4.65 -8.72 23.07
C ASP A 97 -5.59 -7.49 23.02
N GLU A 98 -6.08 -7.04 24.18
CA GLU A 98 -6.93 -5.86 24.36
C GLU A 98 -6.12 -4.62 24.80
N THR A 99 -4.80 -4.74 24.91
CA THR A 99 -3.91 -3.65 25.33
C THR A 99 -3.79 -2.52 24.31
N GLY A 100 -4.17 -2.74 23.05
CA GLY A 100 -4.22 -1.68 22.04
C GLY A 100 -2.86 -1.10 21.66
N ASN A 101 -1.81 -1.93 21.74
CA ASN A 101 -0.42 -1.50 21.56
C ASN A 101 -0.09 -1.18 20.09
N ILE A 102 0.99 -0.42 19.92
CA ILE A 102 1.59 -0.10 18.63
C ILE A 102 2.83 -0.94 18.46
N HIS A 103 2.93 -1.65 17.34
CA HIS A 103 4.04 -2.52 16.98
C HIS A 103 4.69 -1.98 15.72
N VAL A 104 6.01 -1.82 15.72
CA VAL A 104 6.76 -1.25 14.59
C VAL A 104 7.78 -2.28 14.13
N LEU A 105 7.58 -2.80 12.92
CA LEU A 105 8.56 -3.62 12.22
C LEU A 105 9.55 -2.69 11.52
N HIS A 106 10.83 -2.79 11.85
CA HIS A 106 11.85 -1.93 11.27
C HIS A 106 13.08 -2.68 10.80
N GLY A 107 13.75 -2.16 9.77
CA GLY A 107 14.92 -2.78 9.16
C GLY A 107 15.13 -2.29 7.73
N LEU A 108 16.23 -2.72 7.11
CA LEU A 108 16.61 -2.28 5.76
C LEU A 108 15.54 -2.62 4.70
N GLY A 109 15.60 -1.95 3.54
CA GLY A 109 14.78 -2.31 2.40
C GLY A 109 14.99 -3.78 2.02
N GLY A 110 13.93 -4.50 1.64
CA GLY A 110 14.02 -5.89 1.23
C GLY A 110 14.10 -6.93 2.37
N CYS A 111 14.08 -6.54 3.65
CA CYS A 111 14.12 -7.50 4.77
C CYS A 111 12.79 -8.23 5.09
N GLY A 112 11.75 -8.03 4.27
CA GLY A 112 10.47 -8.74 4.40
C GLY A 112 9.50 -8.19 5.46
N LYS A 113 9.63 -6.93 5.90
CA LYS A 113 8.70 -6.29 6.87
C LYS A 113 7.25 -6.36 6.42
N THR A 114 7.00 -5.94 5.18
CA THR A 114 5.66 -5.93 4.59
C THR A 114 5.11 -7.34 4.46
N SER A 115 5.94 -8.32 4.08
CA SER A 115 5.56 -9.73 4.02
C SER A 115 5.18 -10.30 5.39
N LEU A 116 5.92 -9.95 6.45
CA LEU A 116 5.56 -10.34 7.83
C LEU A 116 4.26 -9.68 8.27
N ALA A 117 4.08 -8.37 8.00
CA ALA A 117 2.84 -7.67 8.31
C ALA A 117 1.64 -8.27 7.57
N GLN A 118 1.82 -8.68 6.32
CA GLN A 118 0.80 -9.34 5.51
C GLN A 118 0.42 -10.72 6.07
N ALA A 119 1.40 -11.51 6.52
CA ALA A 119 1.10 -12.79 7.17
C ALA A 119 0.33 -12.61 8.48
N VAL A 120 0.72 -11.63 9.32
CA VAL A 120 -0.04 -11.27 10.53
C VAL A 120 -1.45 -10.85 10.18
N PHE A 121 -1.60 -9.98 9.18
CA PHE A 121 -2.90 -9.49 8.72
C PHE A 121 -3.81 -10.64 8.30
N ASN A 122 -3.34 -11.50 7.40
CA ASN A 122 -4.10 -12.61 6.85
C ASN A 122 -4.56 -13.59 7.94
N GLU A 123 -3.68 -13.93 8.88
CA GLU A 123 -4.00 -14.85 9.97
C GLU A 123 -5.05 -14.25 10.93
N VAL A 124 -4.91 -12.95 11.26
CA VAL A 124 -5.83 -12.25 12.16
C VAL A 124 -7.21 -12.06 11.52
N THR A 125 -7.28 -11.82 10.21
CA THR A 125 -8.54 -11.54 9.50
C THR A 125 -9.22 -12.80 8.95
N GLY A 126 -8.46 -13.84 8.58
CA GLY A 126 -8.97 -15.04 7.91
C GLY A 126 -9.92 -15.88 8.77
N GLY A 127 -9.77 -15.84 10.09
CA GLY A 127 -10.59 -16.59 11.04
C GLY A 127 -11.83 -15.86 11.59
N SER A 128 -12.24 -14.72 11.02
CA SER A 128 -13.30 -13.85 11.58
C SER A 128 -13.00 -13.28 12.98
N ARG A 129 -11.72 -13.20 13.36
CA ARG A 129 -11.35 -12.81 14.73
C ARG A 129 -11.31 -11.30 14.93
N ARG A 130 -10.97 -10.53 13.88
CA ARG A 130 -10.84 -9.06 13.90
C ARG A 130 -11.04 -8.46 12.51
N LEU A 131 -11.47 -7.19 12.48
CA LEU A 131 -11.51 -6.38 11.27
C LEU A 131 -10.08 -5.99 10.84
N GLY A 132 -9.73 -6.23 9.58
CA GLY A 132 -8.45 -5.83 9.01
C GLY A 132 -8.53 -4.54 8.21
N LEU A 133 -7.65 -3.60 8.51
CA LEU A 133 -7.47 -2.34 7.80
C LEU A 133 -6.01 -2.20 7.37
N TRP A 134 -5.76 -1.85 6.12
CA TRP A 134 -4.40 -1.69 5.59
C TRP A 134 -4.26 -0.37 4.84
N VAL A 135 -3.32 0.45 5.25
CA VAL A 135 -3.08 1.79 4.68
C VAL A 135 -1.61 1.92 4.27
N ASN A 136 -1.38 2.43 3.07
CA ASN A 136 -0.07 2.85 2.62
C ASN A 136 0.29 4.21 3.27
N ALA A 137 1.39 4.24 4.00
CA ALA A 137 1.92 5.38 4.76
C ALA A 137 3.22 5.95 4.18
N SER A 138 3.53 5.62 2.91
CA SER A 138 4.72 6.13 2.19
C SER A 138 4.78 7.65 2.07
N GLU A 139 3.62 8.30 1.94
CA GLU A 139 3.54 9.74 1.76
C GLU A 139 2.36 10.31 2.55
N ARG A 140 2.44 11.61 2.87
CA ARG A 140 1.38 12.30 3.62
C ARG A 140 0.02 12.25 2.91
N ALA A 141 0.01 12.36 1.57
CA ALA A 141 -1.20 12.33 0.77
C ALA A 141 -1.87 10.95 0.77
N THR A 142 -1.07 9.89 0.53
CA THR A 142 -1.55 8.50 0.52
C THR A 142 -2.03 8.04 1.89
N LEU A 143 -1.27 8.38 2.95
CA LEU A 143 -1.68 8.14 4.34
C LEU A 143 -3.02 8.80 4.63
N ARG A 144 -3.16 10.10 4.35
CA ARG A 144 -4.38 10.85 4.64
C ARG A 144 -5.58 10.27 3.88
N ALA A 145 -5.42 9.97 2.59
CA ALA A 145 -6.46 9.37 1.77
C ALA A 145 -6.89 8.00 2.31
N GLY A 146 -5.93 7.11 2.59
CA GLY A 146 -6.19 5.78 3.14
C GLY A 146 -6.86 5.83 4.51
N MET A 147 -6.39 6.70 5.41
CA MET A 147 -6.99 6.86 6.74
C MET A 147 -8.42 7.43 6.68
N LEU A 148 -8.71 8.39 5.80
CA LEU A 148 -10.09 8.86 5.60
C LEU A 148 -10.99 7.76 5.03
N ALA A 149 -10.44 6.90 4.19
CA ALA A 149 -11.15 5.74 3.67
C ALA A 149 -11.39 4.68 4.75
N VAL A 150 -10.49 4.52 5.73
CA VAL A 150 -10.75 3.76 6.96
C VAL A 150 -11.95 4.34 7.71
N ALA A 151 -12.03 5.66 7.92
CA ALA A 151 -13.20 6.25 8.59
C ALA A 151 -14.50 5.99 7.81
N ALA A 152 -14.48 6.14 6.49
CA ALA A 152 -15.63 5.82 5.64
C ALA A 152 -16.06 4.35 5.78
N ASP A 153 -15.10 3.43 5.80
CA ASP A 153 -15.32 2.00 6.01
C ASP A 153 -15.90 1.66 7.40
N ARG A 154 -15.57 2.47 8.40
CA ARG A 154 -16.15 2.39 9.75
C ARG A 154 -17.50 3.12 9.89
N GLY A 155 -17.99 3.76 8.82
CA GLY A 155 -19.31 4.39 8.79
C GLY A 155 -19.31 5.91 8.97
N ALA A 156 -18.19 6.60 8.72
CA ALA A 156 -18.16 8.06 8.68
C ALA A 156 -19.08 8.60 7.59
N GLU A 157 -19.88 9.61 7.93
CA GLU A 157 -20.83 10.18 6.99
C GLU A 157 -20.14 11.03 5.92
N ALA A 158 -20.76 11.15 4.75
CA ALA A 158 -20.22 11.94 3.64
C ALA A 158 -19.95 13.41 4.03
N GLY A 159 -20.78 13.99 4.90
CA GLY A 159 -20.60 15.35 5.42
C GLY A 159 -19.36 15.48 6.30
N GLU A 160 -19.09 14.51 7.17
CA GLU A 160 -17.91 14.50 8.03
C GLU A 160 -16.63 14.31 7.22
N LEU A 161 -16.65 13.41 6.24
CA LEU A 161 -15.54 13.18 5.32
C LEU A 161 -15.25 14.43 4.49
N ALA A 162 -16.28 15.13 3.99
CA ALA A 162 -16.12 16.39 3.27
C ALA A 162 -15.54 17.49 4.16
N ALA A 163 -16.02 17.64 5.39
CA ALA A 163 -15.47 18.59 6.35
C ALA A 163 -14.00 18.31 6.69
N ALA A 164 -13.65 17.03 6.88
CA ALA A 164 -12.27 16.60 7.09
C ALA A 164 -11.40 16.83 5.85
N HIS A 165 -11.94 16.59 4.65
CA HIS A 165 -11.24 16.82 3.40
C HIS A 165 -10.92 18.31 3.19
N GLY A 166 -11.87 19.20 3.49
CA GLY A 166 -11.75 20.66 3.41
C GLY A 166 -11.06 21.32 4.61
N GLY A 167 -10.47 20.55 5.53
CA GLY A 167 -9.73 21.07 6.69
C GLY A 167 -10.60 21.73 7.77
N GLN A 168 -11.93 21.64 7.67
CA GLN A 168 -12.87 22.14 8.67
C GLN A 168 -12.99 21.22 9.89
N ARG A 169 -12.47 20.00 9.77
CA ARG A 169 -12.32 19.02 10.85
C ARG A 169 -10.95 18.38 10.76
N ALA A 170 -10.31 18.15 11.90
CA ALA A 170 -9.05 17.41 11.94
C ALA A 170 -9.28 15.99 11.43
N SER A 171 -8.63 15.64 10.31
CA SER A 171 -8.85 14.35 9.65
C SER A 171 -8.49 13.18 10.57
N ALA A 172 -7.37 13.26 11.30
CA ALA A 172 -6.95 12.21 12.22
C ALA A 172 -7.95 11.97 13.36
N ASP A 173 -8.51 13.04 13.94
CA ASP A 173 -9.51 12.91 15.00
C ASP A 173 -10.78 12.21 14.52
N LEU A 174 -11.24 12.51 13.30
CA LEU A 174 -12.36 11.80 12.70
C LEU A 174 -12.07 10.30 12.63
N VAL A 175 -10.93 9.89 12.06
CA VAL A 175 -10.61 8.46 11.91
C VAL A 175 -10.49 7.78 13.27
N TRP A 176 -9.79 8.40 14.22
CA TRP A 176 -9.59 7.82 15.54
C TRP A 176 -10.87 7.73 16.36
N ASN A 177 -11.82 8.67 16.20
CA ASN A 177 -13.14 8.55 16.82
C ASN A 177 -13.85 7.27 16.35
N TYR A 178 -13.84 6.99 15.05
CA TYR A 178 -14.46 5.78 14.49
C TYR A 178 -13.71 4.48 14.87
N LEU A 179 -12.38 4.51 14.91
CA LEU A 179 -11.59 3.36 15.36
C LEU A 179 -11.76 3.09 16.86
N HIS A 180 -11.87 4.13 17.69
CA HIS A 180 -12.07 4.00 19.13
C HIS A 180 -13.50 3.58 19.50
N ALA A 181 -14.49 3.97 18.69
CA ALA A 181 -15.89 3.57 18.86
C ALA A 181 -16.24 2.24 18.16
N SER A 182 -15.30 1.62 17.44
CA SER A 182 -15.54 0.39 16.68
C SER A 182 -16.16 -0.71 17.56
N SER A 183 -17.27 -1.31 17.11
CA SER A 183 -17.93 -2.44 17.76
C SER A 183 -17.13 -3.74 17.68
N GLU A 184 -16.31 -3.86 16.64
CA GLU A 184 -15.44 -5.01 16.40
C GLU A 184 -13.98 -4.67 16.72
N PRO A 185 -13.22 -5.62 17.29
CA PRO A 185 -11.79 -5.46 17.43
C PRO A 185 -11.13 -5.38 16.05
N TRP A 186 -10.08 -4.56 15.90
CA TRP A 186 -9.43 -4.35 14.62
C TRP A 186 -7.90 -4.47 14.68
N LEU A 187 -7.31 -4.69 13.50
CA LEU A 187 -5.88 -4.56 13.22
C LEU A 187 -5.71 -3.53 12.10
N LEU A 188 -4.96 -2.47 12.37
CA LEU A 188 -4.60 -1.45 11.38
C LEU A 188 -3.12 -1.60 11.02
N VAL A 189 -2.85 -1.87 9.75
CA VAL A 189 -1.49 -1.87 9.21
C VAL A 189 -1.20 -0.53 8.54
N LEU A 190 -0.11 0.12 8.93
CA LEU A 190 0.46 1.30 8.29
C LEU A 190 1.77 0.88 7.61
N ASP A 191 1.68 0.58 6.32
CA ASP A 191 2.79 0.01 5.55
C ASP A 191 3.63 1.11 4.89
N ASN A 192 4.95 0.92 4.82
CA ASN A 192 5.91 1.84 4.21
C ASN A 192 5.97 3.22 4.90
N ALA A 193 5.86 3.30 6.23
CA ALA A 193 6.05 4.54 6.98
C ALA A 193 7.55 4.94 7.06
N ASP A 194 8.18 5.07 5.90
CA ASP A 194 9.61 5.34 5.73
C ASP A 194 9.97 6.80 6.00
N ASP A 195 8.99 7.70 6.09
CA ASP A 195 9.11 9.03 6.72
C ASP A 195 8.18 9.08 7.95
N PRO A 196 8.66 8.76 9.16
CA PRO A 196 7.80 8.68 10.34
C PRO A 196 7.16 10.01 10.75
N GLU A 197 7.72 11.15 10.35
CA GLU A 197 7.21 12.48 10.74
C GLU A 197 5.78 12.69 10.23
N VAL A 198 5.42 12.11 9.08
CA VAL A 198 4.06 12.18 8.55
C VAL A 198 3.01 11.60 9.50
N LEU A 199 3.41 10.62 10.34
CA LEU A 199 2.54 10.01 11.35
C LEU A 199 2.45 10.85 12.63
N GLY A 200 3.57 11.50 13.01
CA GLY A 200 3.67 12.36 14.18
C GLY A 200 2.93 13.69 14.01
N ASP A 201 3.27 14.44 12.96
CA ASP A 201 2.77 15.81 12.73
C ASP A 201 1.25 15.87 12.57
N GLY A 202 0.65 14.83 12.01
CA GLY A 202 -0.79 14.75 11.80
C GLY A 202 -1.55 14.08 12.95
N GLY A 203 -0.86 13.61 14.00
CA GLY A 203 -1.46 12.83 15.08
C GLY A 203 -2.14 11.55 14.58
N TRP A 204 -1.59 10.95 13.52
CA TRP A 204 -2.15 9.78 12.84
C TRP A 204 -1.86 8.47 13.57
N LEU A 205 -0.85 8.44 14.43
CA LEU A 205 -0.46 7.27 15.20
C LEU A 205 -0.96 7.39 16.65
N ARG A 206 -1.94 6.55 17.03
CA ARG A 206 -2.50 6.50 18.38
C ARG A 206 -2.71 5.05 18.83
N ARG A 207 -2.86 4.86 20.14
CA ARG A 207 -3.30 3.59 20.73
C ARG A 207 -4.82 3.56 20.82
N SER A 208 -5.40 2.38 20.80
CA SER A 208 -6.83 2.19 21.07
C SER A 208 -7.06 0.83 21.73
N PRO A 209 -7.83 0.75 22.84
CA PRO A 209 -8.18 -0.54 23.45
C PRO A 209 -9.03 -1.43 22.51
N ARG A 210 -9.55 -0.86 21.41
CA ARG A 210 -10.33 -1.59 20.41
C ARG A 210 -9.47 -2.23 19.31
N GLY A 211 -8.17 -1.99 19.25
CA GLY A 211 -7.36 -2.59 18.21
C GLY A 211 -5.88 -2.30 18.25
N THR A 212 -5.15 -3.05 17.44
CA THR A 212 -3.69 -3.04 17.39
C THR A 212 -3.22 -2.31 16.14
N VAL A 213 -2.20 -1.47 16.26
CA VAL A 213 -1.54 -0.84 15.12
C VAL A 213 -0.22 -1.55 14.82
N LEU A 214 -0.05 -1.99 13.59
CA LEU A 214 1.20 -2.56 13.08
C LEU A 214 1.78 -1.63 12.01
N VAL A 215 3.02 -1.21 12.18
CA VAL A 215 3.70 -0.29 11.27
C VAL A 215 4.88 -1.00 10.63
N THR A 216 5.15 -0.76 9.35
CA THR A 216 6.42 -1.14 8.71
C THR A 216 7.20 0.13 8.35
N THR A 217 8.50 0.15 8.61
CA THR A 217 9.36 1.32 8.34
C THR A 217 10.83 0.92 8.16
N ARG A 218 11.62 1.74 7.47
CA ARG A 218 13.09 1.66 7.49
C ARG A 218 13.71 2.45 8.64
N GLN A 219 12.96 3.35 9.28
CA GLN A 219 13.48 4.33 10.24
C GLN A 219 13.14 3.95 11.69
N ALA A 220 14.08 3.32 12.40
CA ALA A 220 13.87 2.93 13.80
C ALA A 220 14.06 4.08 14.81
N GLY A 221 14.85 5.10 14.45
CA GLY A 221 15.32 6.14 15.38
C GLY A 221 14.38 7.34 15.57
N SER A 222 13.15 7.29 15.07
CA SER A 222 12.23 8.42 15.14
C SER A 222 11.56 8.54 16.53
N PRO A 223 11.43 9.76 17.09
CA PRO A 223 10.71 9.97 18.34
C PRO A 223 9.20 9.65 18.25
N VAL A 224 8.65 9.57 17.04
CA VAL A 224 7.24 9.17 16.79
C VAL A 224 6.94 7.77 17.35
N TRP A 225 7.95 6.92 17.50
CA TRP A 225 7.81 5.58 18.04
C TRP A 225 7.82 5.52 19.58
N ASN A 226 7.82 6.65 20.27
CA ASN A 226 7.78 6.65 21.73
C ASN A 226 6.54 5.89 22.25
N GLY A 227 6.78 4.87 23.09
CA GLY A 227 5.74 3.96 23.56
C GLY A 227 5.33 2.86 22.55
N ALA A 228 5.90 2.79 21.35
CA ALA A 228 5.71 1.62 20.49
C ALA A 228 6.64 0.46 20.90
N ARG A 229 6.24 -0.77 20.56
CA ARG A 229 7.11 -1.95 20.64
C ARG A 229 7.83 -2.10 19.30
N LEU A 230 9.15 -1.95 19.32
CA LEU A 230 10.00 -2.05 18.13
C LEU A 230 10.47 -3.49 17.91
N HIS A 231 10.37 -3.96 16.67
CA HIS A 231 10.80 -5.29 16.23
C HIS A 231 11.76 -5.14 15.05
N HIS A 232 13.02 -5.48 15.27
CA HIS A 232 14.04 -5.42 14.21
C HIS A 232 13.95 -6.64 13.30
N LEU A 233 13.90 -6.42 11.99
CA LEU A 233 14.02 -7.43 10.94
C LEU A 233 15.33 -7.20 10.18
N GLY A 234 16.30 -8.08 10.41
CA GLY A 234 17.59 -8.07 9.74
C GLY A 234 17.58 -8.77 8.38
N VAL A 235 18.77 -9.11 7.90
CA VAL A 235 18.93 -10.08 6.80
C VAL A 235 18.58 -11.49 7.29
N LEU A 236 18.39 -12.43 6.36
CA LEU A 236 18.21 -13.83 6.71
C LEU A 236 19.58 -14.51 6.92
N PRO A 237 19.66 -15.56 7.75
CA PRO A 237 20.72 -16.55 7.64
C PRO A 237 20.83 -17.05 6.20
N VAL A 238 22.04 -17.38 5.73
CA VAL A 238 22.26 -17.75 4.33
C VAL A 238 21.47 -18.99 3.93
N GLU A 239 21.31 -19.93 4.86
CA GLU A 239 20.55 -21.17 4.68
C GLU A 239 19.06 -20.85 4.46
N ASP A 240 18.50 -19.92 5.25
CA ASP A 240 17.11 -19.49 5.10
C ASP A 240 16.90 -18.64 3.84
N ALA A 241 17.87 -17.79 3.47
CA ALA A 241 17.83 -17.03 2.22
C ALA A 241 17.87 -17.96 1.00
N ALA A 242 18.71 -19.00 1.03
CA ALA A 242 18.74 -20.03 -0.01
C ALA A 242 17.41 -20.79 -0.10
N LEU A 243 16.77 -21.10 1.03
CA LEU A 243 15.45 -21.70 1.04
C LEU A 243 14.38 -20.79 0.43
N VAL A 244 14.43 -19.47 0.65
CA VAL A 244 13.52 -18.52 -0.02
C VAL A 244 13.69 -18.59 -1.54
N LEU A 245 14.93 -18.60 -2.04
CA LEU A 245 15.20 -18.72 -3.48
C LEU A 245 14.66 -20.02 -4.06
N ARG A 246 14.80 -21.13 -3.33
CA ARG A 246 14.26 -22.43 -3.73
C ARG A 246 12.75 -22.52 -3.64
N ASP A 247 12.12 -21.83 -2.69
CA ASP A 247 10.66 -21.73 -2.62
C ASP A 247 10.11 -20.95 -3.84
N LEU A 248 10.85 -19.94 -4.32
CA LEU A 248 10.49 -19.13 -5.50
C LEU A 248 10.78 -19.84 -6.83
N ALA A 249 11.86 -20.62 -6.90
CA ALA A 249 12.27 -21.37 -8.09
C ALA A 249 12.68 -22.81 -7.75
N PRO A 250 11.71 -23.71 -7.49
CA PRO A 250 11.99 -25.08 -7.02
C PRO A 250 12.84 -25.92 -7.96
N GLU A 251 12.74 -25.66 -9.26
CA GLU A 251 13.43 -26.40 -10.33
C GLU A 251 14.80 -25.78 -10.71
N ALA A 252 15.25 -24.74 -9.99
CA ALA A 252 16.47 -24.00 -10.34
C ALA A 252 17.66 -24.36 -9.45
N GLY A 253 18.72 -24.90 -10.08
CA GLY A 253 20.04 -25.07 -9.48
C GLY A 253 20.11 -26.05 -8.30
N SER A 254 21.29 -26.21 -7.73
CA SER A 254 21.48 -26.94 -6.47
C SER A 254 21.26 -26.03 -5.25
N VAL A 255 21.34 -26.61 -4.04
CA VAL A 255 21.30 -25.83 -2.79
C VAL A 255 22.50 -24.91 -2.68
N GLU A 256 23.68 -25.38 -3.09
CA GLU A 256 24.92 -24.61 -3.11
C GLU A 256 24.85 -23.43 -4.10
N ASP A 257 24.20 -23.63 -5.25
CA ASP A 257 23.92 -22.54 -6.19
C ASP A 257 23.01 -21.47 -5.54
N ALA A 258 21.95 -21.91 -4.84
CA ALA A 258 21.03 -21.02 -4.14
C ALA A 258 21.74 -20.26 -3.00
N GLU A 259 22.62 -20.89 -2.22
CA GLU A 259 23.44 -20.21 -1.22
C GLU A 259 24.38 -19.18 -1.84
N THR A 260 24.98 -19.51 -2.99
CA THR A 260 25.86 -18.59 -3.72
C THR A 260 25.09 -17.34 -4.18
N VAL A 261 23.88 -17.54 -4.72
CA VAL A 261 22.99 -16.43 -5.12
C VAL A 261 22.54 -15.64 -3.90
N ALA A 262 22.15 -16.31 -2.79
CA ALA A 262 21.74 -15.66 -1.56
C ALA A 262 22.81 -14.70 -1.02
N ARG A 263 24.08 -15.13 -0.99
CA ARG A 263 25.21 -14.27 -0.60
C ARG A 263 25.39 -13.07 -1.52
N ARG A 264 25.13 -13.22 -2.83
CA ARG A 264 25.20 -12.11 -3.80
C ARG A 264 24.04 -11.11 -3.66
N LEU A 265 22.92 -11.55 -3.08
CA LEU A 265 21.76 -10.72 -2.78
C LEU A 265 21.75 -10.22 -1.32
N ASP A 266 22.90 -10.25 -0.65
CA ASP A 266 23.08 -9.85 0.75
C ASP A 266 22.11 -10.55 1.74
N CYS A 267 21.67 -11.76 1.38
CA CYS A 267 20.68 -12.54 2.13
C CYS A 267 19.37 -11.78 2.42
N LEU A 268 18.99 -10.84 1.55
CA LEU A 268 17.70 -10.17 1.61
C LEU A 268 16.61 -11.06 0.98
N PRO A 269 15.46 -11.27 1.64
CA PRO A 269 14.37 -12.10 1.14
C PRO A 269 13.66 -11.54 -0.10
N LEU A 270 13.84 -10.24 -0.40
CA LEU A 270 13.28 -9.45 -1.51
C LEU A 270 11.84 -9.82 -1.91
#